data_AF-A0A3M7EED9-F1
#
_entry.id   AF-A0A3M7EED9-F1
#
_cell.length_a   1.000
_cell.length_b   1.000
_cell.length_c   1.000
_cell.angle_alpha   90.00
_cell.angle_beta   90.00
_cell.angle_gamma   90.00
#
_symmetry.space_group_name_H-M   'P 1'
#
loop_
_entity.id
_entity.type
_entity.pdbx_description
1 polymer ?
#
loop_
_entity_poly.entity_id
_entity_poly.type
_entity_poly.pdbx_seq_one_letter_code
_entity_poly.pdbx_strand_id
1 'polypeptide(L)'
;MAVSRTPRAFSSFICQSCRQRLLPSASTRAFSTTSIKAADTQSQNNDRALAGLSNLSSNLHRRKGFNNAASTAANPTSYTSILDQDAATPETLLSEQHSRNLDASYTEKPHRLHILATKHNTHITFVQPPRPAIQTASSGISRTSASAADQKKTIDVLLSLSAGNLNFRKAGRGSYDAAYQLAAYVLKQIKEKGMLGDVKKLEVVLRGFGAGREAVTKALLGAEGVDVRKRISAVVDATRLKLGGPRSKKPRRLG
;
A
#
# COMPACT_ATOMS: atom_id res chain seq x y z
N MET A 1 22.83 -2.02 68.07
CA MET A 1 21.46 -2.56 68.19
C MET A 1 20.73 -2.34 66.87
N ALA A 2 20.28 -3.42 66.25
CA ALA A 2 19.63 -3.45 64.94
C ALA A 2 18.17 -2.99 65.04
N VAL A 3 17.71 -2.19 64.07
CA VAL A 3 16.27 -2.02 63.80
C VAL A 3 16.08 -2.16 62.29
N SER A 4 15.49 -3.28 61.90
CA SER A 4 15.10 -3.64 60.55
C SER A 4 13.90 -2.79 60.11
N ARG A 5 13.98 -2.13 58.95
CA ARG A 5 12.83 -1.52 58.28
C ARG A 5 12.30 -2.47 57.21
N THR A 6 11.11 -2.99 57.44
CA THR A 6 10.30 -3.76 56.49
C THR A 6 9.84 -2.91 55.31
N PRO A 7 9.82 -3.40 54.05
CA PRO A 7 9.22 -2.67 52.95
C PRO A 7 7.68 -2.70 53.05
N ARG A 8 7.05 -1.53 52.82
CA ARG A 8 5.59 -1.39 52.73
C ARG A 8 5.08 -2.12 51.49
N ALA A 9 4.22 -3.11 51.69
CA ALA A 9 3.44 -3.70 50.61
C ALA A 9 2.41 -2.67 50.09
N PHE A 10 2.50 -2.30 48.82
CA PHE A 10 1.42 -1.57 48.16
C PHE A 10 0.29 -2.54 47.84
N SER A 11 -0.80 -2.50 48.61
CA SER A 11 -2.04 -3.19 48.24
C SER A 11 -2.70 -2.43 47.10
N SER A 12 -2.76 -3.03 45.92
CA SER A 12 -3.53 -2.53 44.79
C SER A 12 -5.02 -2.79 45.03
N PHE A 13 -5.71 -1.83 45.65
CA PHE A 13 -7.18 -1.82 45.67
C PHE A 13 -7.69 -1.46 44.27
N ILE A 14 -7.77 -2.45 43.40
CA ILE A 14 -8.48 -2.34 42.12
C ILE A 14 -9.96 -2.56 42.41
N CYS A 15 -10.78 -1.56 42.11
CA CYS A 15 -12.23 -1.59 42.27
C CYS A 15 -12.86 -2.75 41.48
N GLN A 16 -13.93 -3.33 42.03
CA GLN A 16 -14.66 -4.48 41.48
C GLN A 16 -15.15 -4.26 40.04
N SER A 17 -15.39 -3.00 39.64
CA SER A 17 -15.78 -2.61 38.27
C SER A 17 -14.62 -2.65 37.25
N CYS A 18 -13.37 -2.48 37.68
CA CYS A 18 -12.20 -2.54 36.80
C CYS A 18 -11.77 -3.98 36.49
N ARG A 19 -12.15 -4.95 37.33
CA ARG A 19 -11.80 -6.38 37.16
C ARG A 19 -12.57 -7.05 36.01
N GLN A 20 -13.73 -6.53 35.62
CA GLN A 20 -14.58 -7.10 34.57
C GLN A 20 -14.18 -6.67 33.14
N ARG A 21 -13.21 -5.75 32.97
CA ARG A 21 -12.78 -5.24 31.66
C ARG A 21 -11.56 -5.94 31.05
N LEU A 22 -10.92 -6.85 31.78
CA LEU A 22 -9.67 -7.50 31.37
C LEU A 22 -9.80 -9.02 31.12
N LEU A 23 -11.02 -9.54 30.94
CA LEU A 23 -11.23 -10.92 30.51
C LEU A 23 -11.82 -10.96 29.10
N PRO A 24 -11.33 -11.85 28.21
CA PRO A 24 -11.87 -12.01 26.87
C PRO A 24 -13.27 -12.65 26.96
N SER A 25 -14.27 -11.94 26.46
CA SER A 25 -15.63 -12.46 26.33
C SER A 25 -15.69 -13.50 25.20
N ALA A 26 -15.65 -14.78 25.55
CA ALA A 26 -16.12 -15.84 24.67
C ALA A 26 -17.66 -15.75 24.57
N SER A 27 -18.16 -15.31 23.42
CA SER A 27 -19.59 -15.31 23.10
C SER A 27 -19.98 -16.69 22.56
N THR A 28 -20.51 -17.55 23.43
CA THR A 28 -21.24 -18.75 23.01
C THR A 28 -22.72 -18.40 22.87
N ARG A 29 -23.24 -18.44 21.64
CA ARG A 29 -24.67 -18.36 21.37
C ARG A 29 -25.34 -19.64 21.88
N ALA A 30 -26.34 -19.49 22.74
CA ALA A 30 -27.32 -20.54 23.04
C ALA A 30 -28.56 -20.35 22.15
N PHE A 31 -29.13 -21.48 21.70
CA PHE A 31 -30.39 -21.66 20.95
C PHE A 31 -30.37 -21.45 19.43
N SER A 32 -30.10 -22.54 18.69
CA SER A 32 -30.87 -22.86 17.48
C SER A 32 -31.01 -24.38 17.34
N THR A 33 -32.25 -24.88 17.48
CA THR A 33 -32.66 -26.25 17.21
C THR A 33 -33.05 -26.40 15.74
N THR A 34 -32.19 -26.99 14.91
CA THR A 34 -32.61 -27.58 13.63
C THR A 34 -31.90 -28.92 13.44
N SER A 35 -32.69 -29.94 13.15
CA SER A 35 -32.25 -31.33 12.96
C SER A 35 -31.39 -31.46 11.70
N ILE A 36 -30.26 -32.16 11.81
CA ILE A 36 -29.50 -32.67 10.68
C ILE A 36 -30.35 -33.77 10.03
N LYS A 37 -30.74 -33.59 8.77
CA LYS A 37 -31.19 -34.69 7.92
C LYS A 37 -29.97 -35.26 7.20
N ALA A 38 -29.68 -36.53 7.42
CA ALA A 38 -28.81 -37.31 6.55
C ALA A 38 -29.54 -37.52 5.21
N ALA A 39 -28.86 -37.27 4.09
CA ALA A 39 -29.31 -37.67 2.77
C ALA A 39 -28.22 -38.54 2.16
N ASP A 40 -28.51 -39.84 2.09
CA ASP A 40 -27.77 -40.81 1.31
C ASP A 40 -28.04 -40.64 -0.19
N THR A 41 -26.96 -40.79 -0.96
CA THR A 41 -26.89 -41.29 -2.36
C THR A 41 -27.65 -40.54 -3.47
N GLN A 42 -26.87 -39.89 -4.36
CA GLN A 42 -26.79 -40.29 -5.78
C GLN A 42 -25.49 -39.75 -6.41
N SER A 43 -24.60 -40.71 -6.67
CA SER A 43 -23.48 -40.67 -7.63
C SER A 43 -23.94 -40.12 -8.99
N GLN A 44 -23.05 -39.42 -9.73
CA GLN A 44 -22.88 -39.49 -11.21
C GLN A 44 -22.08 -38.31 -11.83
N ASN A 45 -21.63 -37.27 -11.10
CA ASN A 45 -21.06 -36.07 -11.75
C ASN A 45 -19.60 -35.69 -11.40
N ASN A 46 -18.90 -36.41 -10.52
CA ASN A 46 -17.53 -36.07 -10.13
C ASN A 46 -16.42 -36.83 -10.89
N ASP A 47 -16.77 -37.72 -11.80
CA ASP A 47 -15.77 -38.58 -12.48
C ASP A 47 -15.07 -37.92 -13.67
N ARG A 48 -15.57 -36.79 -14.19
CA ARG A 48 -14.95 -36.12 -15.35
C ARG A 48 -13.61 -35.46 -15.04
N ALA A 49 -13.41 -34.95 -13.82
CA ALA A 49 -12.15 -34.33 -13.41
C ALA A 49 -11.06 -35.35 -13.08
N LEU A 50 -11.45 -36.51 -12.53
CA LEU A 50 -10.52 -37.59 -12.20
C LEU A 50 -10.13 -38.42 -13.45
N ALA A 51 -11.07 -38.63 -14.39
CA ALA A 51 -10.80 -39.28 -15.67
C ALA A 51 -9.85 -38.48 -16.59
N GLY A 52 -9.79 -37.14 -16.42
CA GLY A 52 -8.82 -36.30 -17.11
C GLY A 52 -7.38 -36.56 -16.67
N LEU A 53 -7.18 -36.92 -15.39
CA LEU A 53 -5.85 -37.18 -14.82
C LEU A 53 -5.33 -38.59 -15.15
N SER A 54 -6.22 -39.59 -15.28
CA SER A 54 -5.82 -40.94 -15.70
C SER A 54 -5.34 -40.98 -17.16
N ASN A 55 -5.89 -40.14 -18.04
CA ASN A 55 -5.47 -40.03 -19.44
C ASN A 55 -4.12 -39.32 -19.64
N LEU A 56 -3.65 -38.56 -18.64
CA LEU A 56 -2.31 -37.97 -18.64
C LEU A 56 -1.24 -39.00 -18.23
N SER A 57 -1.57 -39.93 -17.32
CA SER A 57 -0.66 -40.99 -16.87
C SER A 57 -0.34 -42.01 -17.97
N SER A 58 -1.30 -42.29 -18.86
CA SER A 58 -1.12 -43.22 -19.99
C SER A 58 -0.16 -42.73 -21.07
N ASN A 59 0.13 -41.42 -21.13
CA ASN A 59 1.06 -40.85 -22.10
C ASN A 59 2.54 -40.93 -21.65
N LEU A 60 2.80 -41.15 -20.36
CA LEU A 60 4.17 -41.21 -19.83
C LEU A 60 4.89 -42.55 -20.11
N HIS A 61 4.15 -43.61 -20.47
CA HIS A 61 4.72 -44.95 -20.66
C HIS A 61 4.95 -45.32 -22.14
N ARG A 62 4.73 -44.38 -23.08
CA ARG A 62 4.87 -44.63 -24.53
C ARG A 62 5.95 -43.77 -25.19
N ARG A 63 7.13 -43.68 -24.59
CA ARG A 63 8.36 -43.26 -25.32
C ARG A 63 9.56 -44.10 -24.89
N LYS A 64 9.59 -45.34 -25.38
CA LYS A 64 10.83 -46.09 -25.58
C LYS A 64 10.94 -46.40 -27.07
N GLY A 65 11.82 -45.69 -27.76
CA GLY A 65 12.22 -46.03 -29.12
C GLY A 65 12.28 -44.86 -30.10
N PHE A 66 13.50 -44.70 -30.63
CA PHE A 66 13.88 -44.16 -31.94
C PHE A 66 14.31 -42.69 -32.07
N ASN A 67 15.54 -42.60 -32.57
CA ASN A 67 16.30 -41.45 -33.06
C ASN A 67 15.52 -40.67 -34.13
N ASN A 68 15.71 -39.35 -34.16
CA ASN A 68 16.17 -38.64 -35.37
C ASN A 68 16.57 -37.21 -35.03
N ALA A 69 17.78 -36.86 -35.46
CA ALA A 69 18.23 -35.50 -35.64
C ALA A 69 17.50 -34.87 -36.83
N ALA A 70 16.86 -33.73 -36.63
CA ALA A 70 16.52 -32.80 -37.72
C ALA A 70 16.42 -31.38 -37.15
N SER A 71 17.37 -30.56 -37.55
CA SER A 71 17.41 -29.11 -37.42
C SER A 71 16.07 -28.48 -37.79
N THR A 72 15.44 -27.76 -36.86
CA THR A 72 14.39 -26.79 -37.20
C THR A 72 14.63 -25.49 -36.43
N ALA A 73 14.67 -24.39 -37.19
CA ALA A 73 14.99 -23.04 -36.76
C ALA A 73 14.16 -22.58 -35.55
N ALA A 74 14.84 -21.91 -34.62
CA ALA A 74 14.26 -21.33 -33.42
C ALA A 74 13.30 -20.18 -33.77
N ASN A 75 12.01 -20.49 -33.86
CA ASN A 75 10.94 -19.50 -33.76
C ASN A 75 10.72 -19.18 -32.26
N PRO A 76 10.80 -17.91 -31.82
CA PRO A 76 10.59 -17.53 -30.41
C PRO A 76 9.12 -17.66 -29.94
N THR A 77 8.25 -18.28 -30.74
CA THR A 77 6.82 -18.48 -30.46
C THR A 77 6.46 -19.94 -30.15
N SER A 78 7.44 -20.83 -29.98
CA SER A 78 7.18 -22.22 -29.58
C SER A 78 7.07 -22.35 -28.07
N TYR A 79 5.94 -22.85 -27.61
CA TYR A 79 5.64 -23.20 -26.20
C TYR A 79 6.66 -24.18 -25.58
N THR A 80 7.48 -24.85 -26.40
CA THR A 80 8.51 -25.79 -25.96
C THR A 80 9.74 -25.11 -25.36
N SER A 81 10.09 -23.88 -25.74
CA SER A 81 11.25 -23.17 -25.17
C SER A 81 11.03 -22.68 -23.74
N ILE A 82 9.76 -22.65 -23.28
CA ILE A 82 9.38 -22.35 -21.89
C ILE A 82 9.63 -23.56 -20.98
N LEU A 83 9.65 -24.77 -21.55
CA LEU A 83 9.85 -26.03 -20.80
C LEU A 83 11.32 -26.45 -20.71
N ASP A 84 12.19 -25.97 -21.61
CA ASP A 84 13.65 -26.22 -21.60
C ASP A 84 14.41 -25.42 -20.52
N GLN A 85 13.69 -24.67 -19.68
CA GLN A 85 14.27 -23.93 -18.57
C GLN A 85 14.45 -24.86 -17.35
N ASP A 86 15.31 -25.86 -17.52
CA ASP A 86 15.74 -26.86 -16.54
C ASP A 86 16.50 -26.22 -15.37
N ALA A 87 15.77 -25.48 -14.52
CA ALA A 87 16.13 -25.09 -13.15
C ALA A 87 14.99 -24.33 -12.45
N ALA A 88 13.92 -23.93 -13.15
CA ALA A 88 12.82 -23.22 -12.53
C ALA A 88 11.73 -24.22 -12.10
N THR A 89 11.61 -24.45 -10.79
CA THR A 89 10.46 -25.22 -10.27
C THR A 89 9.15 -24.56 -10.74
N PRO A 90 8.07 -25.33 -11.00
CA PRO A 90 6.81 -24.78 -11.51
C PRO A 90 6.23 -23.66 -10.61
N GLU A 91 6.50 -23.73 -9.31
CA GLU A 91 6.24 -22.67 -8.32
C GLU A 91 6.95 -21.34 -8.66
N THR A 92 8.21 -21.40 -9.13
CA THR A 92 9.01 -20.23 -9.50
C THR A 92 8.47 -19.54 -10.75
N LEU A 93 8.07 -20.30 -11.78
CA LEU A 93 7.50 -19.75 -13.02
C LEU A 93 6.12 -19.13 -12.78
N LEU A 94 5.27 -19.77 -11.96
CA LEU A 94 3.99 -19.21 -11.55
C LEU A 94 4.16 -17.94 -10.72
N SER A 95 5.16 -17.90 -9.82
CA SER A 95 5.50 -16.71 -9.04
C SER A 95 6.05 -15.58 -9.90
N GLU A 96 6.90 -15.86 -10.90
CA GLU A 96 7.42 -14.84 -11.82
C GLU A 96 6.34 -14.26 -12.71
N GLN A 97 5.47 -15.11 -13.29
CA GLN A 97 4.34 -14.66 -14.09
C GLN A 97 3.33 -13.85 -13.26
N HIS A 98 3.05 -14.26 -12.02
CA HIS A 98 2.25 -13.45 -11.10
C HIS A 98 2.91 -12.11 -10.79
N SER A 99 4.22 -12.08 -10.54
CA SER A 99 4.94 -10.85 -10.19
C SER A 99 4.89 -9.82 -11.33
N ARG A 100 5.12 -10.25 -12.58
CA ARG A 100 5.04 -9.36 -13.76
C ARG A 100 3.63 -8.81 -14.00
N ASN A 101 2.60 -9.62 -13.82
CA ASN A 101 1.20 -9.17 -13.95
C ASN A 101 0.78 -8.24 -12.81
N LEU A 102 1.27 -8.48 -11.59
CA LEU A 102 1.04 -7.59 -10.45
C LEU A 102 1.69 -6.22 -10.70
N ASP A 103 2.95 -6.21 -11.15
CA ASP A 103 3.70 -4.99 -11.47
C ASP A 103 3.02 -4.15 -12.55
N ALA A 104 2.45 -4.78 -13.59
CA ALA A 104 1.66 -4.09 -14.60
C ALA A 104 0.49 -3.32 -13.98
N SER A 105 -0.31 -3.97 -13.11
CA SER A 105 -1.45 -3.35 -12.42
C SER A 105 -1.06 -2.18 -11.49
N TYR A 106 0.16 -2.20 -10.94
CA TYR A 106 0.67 -1.11 -10.10
C TYR A 106 1.27 0.03 -10.92
N THR A 107 1.89 -0.25 -12.07
CA THR A 107 2.38 0.82 -12.95
C THR A 107 1.25 1.67 -13.54
N GLU A 108 0.02 1.16 -13.55
CA GLU A 108 -1.16 1.92 -13.94
C GLU A 108 -1.63 2.89 -12.85
N LYS A 109 -1.35 2.59 -11.57
CA LYS A 109 -1.78 3.43 -10.45
C LYS A 109 -0.93 4.70 -10.39
N PRO A 110 -1.55 5.88 -10.32
CA PRO A 110 -0.83 7.14 -10.33
C PRO A 110 -0.06 7.35 -9.02
N HIS A 111 1.12 7.94 -9.14
CA HIS A 111 1.82 8.53 -8.01
C HIS A 111 1.01 9.71 -7.49
N ARG A 112 1.17 10.06 -6.21
CA ARG A 112 0.42 11.15 -5.59
C ARG A 112 1.34 12.24 -5.08
N LEU A 113 1.06 13.47 -5.49
CA LEU A 113 1.63 14.67 -4.90
C LEU A 113 0.59 15.29 -3.97
N HIS A 114 0.73 15.02 -2.68
CA HIS A 114 -0.13 15.58 -1.65
C HIS A 114 0.33 16.99 -1.27
N ILE A 115 -0.58 17.94 -1.35
CA ILE A 115 -0.35 19.34 -0.96
C ILE A 115 -1.34 19.67 0.16
N LEU A 116 -0.84 19.78 1.38
CA LEU A 116 -1.60 20.21 2.55
C LEU A 116 -1.30 21.68 2.84
N ALA A 117 -2.24 22.56 2.49
CA ALA A 117 -2.17 23.98 2.73
C ALA A 117 -3.02 24.36 3.95
N THR A 118 -2.34 24.64 5.07
CA THR A 118 -2.98 25.16 6.28
C THR A 118 -2.81 26.67 6.38
N LYS A 119 -3.48 27.32 7.34
CA LYS A 119 -3.32 28.76 7.60
C LYS A 119 -1.87 29.14 7.97
N HIS A 120 -1.11 28.22 8.59
CA HIS A 120 0.16 28.54 9.23
C HIS A 120 1.36 27.81 8.65
N ASN A 121 1.15 26.96 7.65
CA ASN A 121 2.20 26.18 7.00
C ASN A 121 1.67 25.48 5.75
N THR A 122 2.60 25.09 4.88
CA THR A 122 2.36 24.15 3.77
C THR A 122 3.24 22.92 3.90
N HIS A 123 2.66 21.77 3.55
CA HIS A 123 3.36 20.49 3.48
C HIS A 123 3.13 19.89 2.10
N ILE A 124 4.21 19.49 1.45
CA ILE A 124 4.19 18.80 0.17
C ILE A 124 4.81 17.42 0.37
N THR A 125 4.05 16.40 0.02
CA THR A 125 4.48 15.00 0.18
C THR A 125 4.29 14.28 -1.14
N PHE A 126 5.39 13.79 -1.71
CA PHE A 126 5.40 12.99 -2.91
C PHE A 126 5.49 11.50 -2.56
N VAL A 127 4.60 10.72 -3.17
CA VAL A 127 4.22 9.40 -2.67
C VAL A 127 4.06 8.41 -3.82
N GLN A 128 4.56 7.19 -3.63
CA GLN A 128 4.35 6.08 -4.55
C GLN A 128 2.94 5.49 -4.43
N PRO A 129 2.40 4.92 -5.52
CA PRO A 129 1.16 4.15 -5.43
C PRO A 129 1.31 3.02 -4.39
N PRO A 130 0.24 2.70 -3.63
CA PRO A 130 0.33 1.67 -2.62
C PRO A 130 0.68 0.32 -3.26
N ARG A 131 1.78 -0.27 -2.81
CA ARG A 131 2.23 -1.62 -3.16
C ARG A 131 2.05 -2.56 -1.95
N PRO A 132 1.91 -3.87 -2.16
CA PRO A 132 1.89 -4.84 -1.06
C PRO A 132 3.23 -4.79 -0.32
N ALA A 133 3.19 -4.93 1.01
CA ALA A 133 4.37 -4.77 1.88
C ALA A 133 5.57 -5.66 1.52
N ILE A 134 5.35 -6.77 0.82
CA ILE A 134 6.39 -7.67 0.32
C ILE A 134 7.32 -6.97 -0.71
N GLN A 135 6.81 -5.97 -1.42
CA GLN A 135 7.52 -5.25 -2.48
C GLN A 135 7.96 -3.83 -2.07
N THR A 136 7.63 -3.40 -0.84
CA THR A 136 7.99 -2.07 -0.37
C THR A 136 9.33 -2.14 0.35
N ALA A 137 10.36 -1.48 -0.22
CA ALA A 137 11.71 -1.49 0.35
C ALA A 137 11.76 -0.90 1.78
N SER A 138 10.86 0.04 2.10
CA SER A 138 10.80 0.70 3.40
C SER A 138 10.07 -0.08 4.50
N SER A 139 9.35 -1.17 4.19
CA SER A 139 8.61 -1.93 5.21
C SER A 139 9.47 -2.90 6.00
N GLY A 140 10.66 -3.28 5.52
CA GLY A 140 11.57 -4.18 6.26
C GLY A 140 11.01 -5.58 6.58
N ILE A 141 9.85 -5.94 6.00
CA ILE A 141 9.14 -7.20 6.24
C ILE A 141 9.50 -8.19 5.14
N SER A 142 10.05 -9.35 5.53
CA SER A 142 10.40 -10.45 4.63
C SER A 142 9.26 -11.46 4.50
N ARG A 143 9.30 -12.29 3.44
CA ARG A 143 8.19 -13.06 2.84
C ARG A 143 7.41 -14.00 3.78
N THR A 144 7.85 -14.24 5.01
CA THR A 144 7.34 -15.31 5.89
C THR A 144 6.39 -14.87 6.99
N SER A 145 6.15 -13.56 7.21
CA SER A 145 5.34 -13.08 8.35
C SER A 145 4.30 -12.01 8.01
N ALA A 146 3.83 -11.92 6.76
CA ALA A 146 2.84 -10.91 6.38
C ALA A 146 1.44 -11.30 6.83
N SER A 147 0.90 -10.62 7.85
CA SER A 147 -0.50 -10.74 8.25
C SER A 147 -1.41 -10.05 7.21
N ALA A 148 -2.68 -10.49 7.10
CA ALA A 148 -3.68 -9.82 6.25
C ALA A 148 -3.89 -8.32 6.60
N ALA A 149 -3.50 -7.89 7.82
CA ALA A 149 -3.48 -6.49 8.22
C ALA A 149 -2.29 -5.70 7.62
N ASP A 150 -1.14 -6.34 7.38
CA ASP A 150 0.04 -5.73 6.76
C ASP A 150 -0.16 -5.51 5.25
N GLN A 151 -1.09 -6.24 4.64
CA GLN A 151 -1.49 -6.04 3.25
C GLN A 151 -2.28 -4.74 3.04
N LYS A 152 -2.86 -4.15 4.10
CA LYS A 152 -3.82 -3.04 3.99
C LYS A 152 -3.19 -1.67 3.70
N LYS A 153 -1.89 -1.47 3.92
CA LYS A 153 -1.14 -0.33 3.37
C LYS A 153 0.31 -0.30 3.85
N THR A 154 1.21 -0.10 2.90
CA THR A 154 2.38 0.76 3.16
C THR A 154 2.49 1.70 1.98
N ILE A 155 1.89 2.89 2.12
CA ILE A 155 2.19 4.00 1.22
C ILE A 155 3.65 4.37 1.46
N ASP A 156 4.50 4.24 0.44
CA ASP A 156 5.90 4.64 0.55
C ASP A 156 6.05 6.12 0.18
N VAL A 157 6.67 6.88 1.08
CA VAL A 157 6.84 8.33 0.96
C VAL A 157 8.23 8.61 0.42
N LEU A 158 8.31 9.13 -0.80
CA LEU A 158 9.58 9.44 -1.45
C LEU A 158 10.18 10.74 -0.95
N LEU A 159 9.34 11.76 -0.78
CA LEU A 159 9.75 13.07 -0.34
C LEU A 159 8.65 13.70 0.51
N SER A 160 9.00 14.22 1.68
CA SER A 160 8.07 14.96 2.53
C SER A 160 8.75 16.21 3.05
N LEU A 161 8.33 17.36 2.56
CA LEU A 161 8.92 18.65 2.91
C LEU A 161 7.82 19.64 3.30
N SER A 162 8.20 20.62 4.12
CA SER A 162 7.36 21.72 4.55
C SER A 162 8.10 23.04 4.44
N ALA A 163 7.39 24.17 4.47
CA ALA A 163 8.04 25.47 4.34
C ALA A 163 9.08 25.73 5.46
N GLY A 164 8.91 25.09 6.63
CA GLY A 164 9.90 25.13 7.71
C GLY A 164 11.25 24.49 7.36
N ASN A 165 11.30 23.54 6.42
CA ASN A 165 12.55 22.91 5.97
C ASN A 165 13.42 23.89 5.16
N LEU A 166 12.82 24.91 4.56
CA LEU A 166 13.51 26.00 3.86
C LEU A 166 13.87 27.17 4.79
N ASN A 167 13.98 26.90 6.10
CA ASN A 167 14.30 27.89 7.13
C ASN A 167 13.26 29.01 7.34
N PHE A 168 12.05 28.91 6.78
CA PHE A 168 10.97 29.83 7.15
C PHE A 168 10.50 29.58 8.58
N ARG A 169 10.75 30.54 9.47
CA ARG A 169 10.44 30.44 10.91
C ARG A 169 9.10 31.09 11.25
N LYS A 170 8.40 30.47 12.20
CA LYS A 170 7.19 31.00 12.86
C LYS A 170 6.14 31.48 11.84
N ALA A 171 5.78 32.77 11.87
CA ALA A 171 4.73 33.33 11.02
C ALA A 171 5.09 33.29 9.52
N GLY A 172 6.39 33.37 9.19
CA GLY A 172 6.86 33.44 7.80
C GLY A 172 6.53 32.19 6.97
N ARG A 173 6.36 31.02 7.59
CA ARG A 173 6.07 29.76 6.87
C ARG A 173 4.63 29.63 6.37
N GLY A 174 3.74 30.52 6.79
CA GLY A 174 2.35 30.57 6.32
C GLY A 174 2.13 31.50 5.12
N SER A 175 3.19 32.20 4.69
CA SER A 175 3.10 33.14 3.58
C SER A 175 2.96 32.44 2.23
N TYR A 176 2.47 33.18 1.24
CA TYR A 176 2.38 32.72 -0.13
C TYR A 176 3.77 32.42 -0.72
N ASP A 177 4.71 33.35 -0.53
CA ASP A 177 6.08 33.24 -1.06
C ASP A 177 6.82 32.01 -0.50
N ALA A 178 6.72 31.75 0.82
CA ALA A 178 7.34 30.58 1.43
C ALA A 178 6.82 29.26 0.83
N ALA A 179 5.53 29.20 0.48
CA ALA A 179 4.94 28.04 -0.16
C ALA A 179 5.34 27.91 -1.64
N TYR A 180 5.51 29.03 -2.35
CA TYR A 180 5.99 29.04 -3.73
C TYR A 180 7.43 28.51 -3.79
N GLN A 181 8.32 29.03 -2.95
CA GLN A 181 9.71 28.56 -2.85
C GLN A 181 9.80 27.08 -2.43
N LEU A 182 8.90 26.62 -1.54
CA LEU A 182 8.79 25.20 -1.21
C LEU A 182 8.43 24.34 -2.41
N ALA A 183 7.45 24.77 -3.21
CA ALA A 183 7.06 24.06 -4.42
C ALA A 183 8.22 24.00 -5.41
N ALA A 184 8.87 25.13 -5.70
CA ALA A 184 10.05 25.22 -6.55
C ALA A 184 11.13 24.21 -6.13
N TYR A 185 11.44 24.21 -4.82
CA TYR A 185 12.44 23.32 -4.25
C TYR A 185 12.05 21.85 -4.36
N VAL A 186 10.80 21.50 -4.06
CA VAL A 186 10.30 20.12 -4.16
C VAL A 186 10.33 19.63 -5.60
N LEU A 187 9.88 20.44 -6.55
CA LEU A 187 9.88 20.08 -7.98
C LEU A 187 11.30 19.91 -8.50
N LYS A 188 12.22 20.79 -8.10
CA LYS A 188 13.65 20.66 -8.38
C LYS A 188 14.23 19.37 -7.80
N GLN A 189 13.92 19.03 -6.56
CA GLN A 189 14.36 17.78 -5.92
C GLN A 189 13.81 16.53 -6.62
N ILE A 190 12.57 16.55 -7.11
CA ILE A 190 11.99 15.44 -7.88
C ILE A 190 12.74 15.23 -9.19
N LYS A 191 13.14 16.33 -9.86
CA LYS A 191 13.94 16.29 -11.07
C LYS A 191 15.36 15.79 -10.82
N GLU A 192 16.05 16.35 -9.83
CA GLU A 192 17.44 16.01 -9.50
C GLU A 192 17.59 14.56 -9.02
N LYS A 193 16.63 14.05 -8.24
CA LYS A 193 16.65 12.66 -7.76
C LYS A 193 16.24 11.64 -8.84
N GLY A 194 15.92 12.07 -10.05
CA GLY A 194 15.53 11.17 -11.14
C GLY A 194 14.18 10.46 -10.93
N MET A 195 13.40 10.87 -9.92
CA MET A 195 12.14 10.20 -9.58
C MET A 195 11.07 10.33 -10.67
N LEU A 196 11.26 11.23 -11.64
CA LEU A 196 10.34 11.46 -12.74
C LEU A 196 10.36 10.35 -13.81
N GLY A 197 11.43 9.56 -13.87
CA GLY A 197 11.53 8.41 -14.79
C GLY A 197 10.52 7.31 -14.47
N ASP A 198 10.33 7.05 -13.18
CA ASP A 198 9.42 6.00 -12.68
C ASP A 198 7.94 6.41 -12.72
N VAL A 199 7.67 7.71 -12.91
CA VAL A 199 6.33 8.30 -12.80
C VAL A 199 5.67 8.33 -14.17
N LYS A 200 4.79 7.36 -14.44
CA LYS A 200 3.93 7.36 -15.64
C LYS A 200 2.75 8.32 -15.53
N LYS A 201 2.02 8.25 -14.40
CA LYS A 201 0.85 9.07 -14.09
C LYS A 201 1.02 9.70 -12.70
N LEU A 202 0.62 10.95 -12.56
CA LEU A 202 0.70 11.73 -11.33
C LEU A 202 -0.66 12.37 -11.00
N GLU A 203 -1.16 12.11 -9.80
CA GLU A 203 -2.32 12.78 -9.22
C GLU A 203 -1.88 13.87 -8.25
N VAL A 204 -2.35 15.09 -8.45
CA VAL A 204 -2.13 16.19 -7.50
C VAL A 204 -3.31 16.24 -6.54
N VAL A 205 -3.05 16.01 -5.25
CA VAL A 205 -4.08 15.98 -4.21
C VAL A 205 -3.98 17.24 -3.35
N LEU A 206 -4.93 18.15 -3.52
CA LEU A 206 -5.03 19.39 -2.76
C LEU A 206 -5.81 19.17 -1.47
N ARG A 207 -5.34 19.74 -0.36
CA ARG A 207 -6.05 19.71 0.91
C ARG A 207 -5.87 21.02 1.67
N GLY A 208 -7.00 21.59 2.09
CA GLY A 208 -7.07 22.86 2.79
C GLY A 208 -7.15 24.05 1.82
N PHE A 209 -7.35 25.23 2.40
CA PHE A 209 -7.53 26.50 1.67
C PHE A 209 -6.57 27.58 2.20
N GLY A 210 -5.37 27.19 2.65
CA GLY A 210 -4.32 28.15 3.01
C GLY A 210 -3.71 28.83 1.77
N ALA A 211 -3.05 29.98 1.96
CA ALA A 211 -2.43 30.76 0.88
C ALA A 211 -1.47 29.93 0.00
N GLY A 212 -0.81 28.95 0.59
CA GLY A 212 0.11 28.11 -0.17
C GLY A 212 -0.56 27.13 -1.15
N ARG A 213 -1.88 26.88 -1.08
CA ARG A 213 -2.58 26.11 -2.13
C ARG A 213 -2.44 26.79 -3.49
N GLU A 214 -2.69 28.09 -3.53
CA GLU A 214 -2.56 28.90 -4.75
C GLU A 214 -1.10 29.00 -5.17
N ALA A 215 -0.18 29.19 -4.21
CA ALA A 215 1.25 29.25 -4.49
C ALA A 215 1.77 27.99 -5.20
N VAL A 216 1.47 26.80 -4.65
CA VAL A 216 1.89 25.54 -5.28
C VAL A 216 1.21 25.33 -6.64
N THR A 217 -0.06 25.72 -6.79
CA THR A 217 -0.77 25.63 -8.07
C THR A 217 -0.09 26.50 -9.14
N LYS A 218 0.34 27.72 -8.78
CA LYS A 218 1.08 28.59 -9.71
C LYS A 218 2.47 28.06 -10.02
N ALA A 219 3.19 27.51 -9.05
CA ALA A 219 4.50 26.88 -9.29
C ALA A 219 4.38 25.68 -10.26
N LEU A 220 3.35 24.85 -10.10
CA LEU A 220 3.07 23.71 -11.00
C LEU A 220 2.70 24.14 -12.42
N LEU A 221 2.00 25.27 -12.58
CA LEU A 221 1.62 25.81 -13.88
C LEU A 221 2.73 26.66 -14.53
N GLY A 222 3.65 27.19 -13.72
CA GLY A 222 4.77 28.01 -14.15
C GLY A 222 5.94 27.21 -14.71
N ALA A 223 7.10 27.85 -14.81
CA ALA A 223 8.31 27.27 -15.39
C ALA A 223 8.88 26.11 -14.56
N GLU A 224 8.72 26.16 -13.23
CA GLU A 224 9.24 25.15 -12.30
C GLU A 224 8.55 23.79 -12.46
N GLY A 225 7.27 23.81 -12.86
CA GLY A 225 6.44 22.63 -13.01
C GLY A 225 6.44 22.00 -14.40
N VAL A 226 7.16 22.54 -15.39
CA VAL A 226 7.06 22.10 -16.81
C VAL A 226 7.25 20.60 -16.98
N ASP A 227 8.26 20.02 -16.32
CA ASP A 227 8.58 18.60 -16.43
C ASP A 227 7.53 17.72 -15.73
N VAL A 228 7.08 18.14 -14.54
CA VAL A 228 6.10 17.41 -13.73
C VAL A 228 4.70 17.50 -14.35
N ARG A 229 4.34 18.65 -14.93
CA ARG A 229 3.03 18.93 -15.54
C ARG A 229 2.66 17.95 -16.63
N LYS A 230 3.64 17.47 -17.41
CA LYS A 230 3.44 16.48 -18.48
C LYS A 230 2.93 15.12 -17.97
N ARG A 231 3.16 14.80 -16.69
CA ARG A 231 2.76 13.53 -16.06
C ARG A 231 1.46 13.65 -15.25
N ILE A 232 0.94 14.86 -15.04
CA ILE A 232 -0.27 15.07 -14.24
C ILE A 232 -1.48 14.51 -14.99
N SER A 233 -2.12 13.49 -14.44
CA SER A 233 -3.32 12.88 -14.99
C SER A 233 -4.60 13.47 -14.41
N ALA A 234 -4.59 13.83 -13.13
CA ALA A 234 -5.75 14.39 -12.46
C ALA A 234 -5.37 15.30 -11.29
N VAL A 235 -6.28 16.23 -10.96
CA VAL A 235 -6.21 17.09 -9.78
C VAL A 235 -7.41 16.79 -8.91
N VAL A 236 -7.18 16.41 -7.66
CA VAL A 236 -8.21 15.97 -6.71
C VAL A 236 -8.18 16.88 -5.49
N ASP A 237 -9.34 17.41 -5.08
CA ASP A 237 -9.47 18.08 -3.78
C ASP A 237 -9.93 17.07 -2.72
N ALA A 238 -9.10 16.86 -1.70
CA ALA A 238 -9.36 15.98 -0.57
C ALA A 238 -9.46 16.78 0.75
N THR A 239 -10.04 17.97 0.71
CA THR A 239 -10.44 18.73 1.90
C THR A 239 -11.39 17.92 2.78
N ARG A 240 -11.07 17.85 4.09
CA ARG A 240 -11.84 17.04 5.04
C ARG A 240 -13.02 17.85 5.56
N LEU A 241 -14.23 17.39 5.27
CA LEU A 241 -15.47 17.89 5.86
C LEU A 241 -16.02 16.85 6.84
N LYS A 242 -16.61 17.30 7.95
CA LYS A 242 -17.24 16.42 8.95
C LYS A 242 -18.76 16.57 8.88
N LEU A 243 -19.48 15.46 8.91
CA LEU A 243 -20.94 15.42 9.05
C LEU A 243 -21.25 15.12 10.52
N GLY A 244 -21.71 16.13 11.28
CA GLY A 244 -22.13 15.96 12.69
C GLY A 244 -21.03 15.58 13.72
N GLY A 245 -19.77 15.38 13.30
CA GLY A 245 -18.66 14.93 14.16
C GLY A 245 -18.29 15.85 15.34
N PRO A 246 -17.11 15.70 15.98
CA PRO A 246 -16.80 16.33 17.26
C PRO A 246 -16.95 17.85 17.22
N ARG A 247 -17.48 18.45 18.31
CA ARG A 247 -17.73 19.89 18.43
C ARG A 247 -16.45 20.70 18.16
N SER A 248 -16.56 21.74 17.33
CA SER A 248 -15.45 22.67 17.06
C SER A 248 -15.12 23.53 18.28
N LYS A 249 -13.88 24.04 18.35
CA LYS A 249 -13.48 25.02 19.39
C LYS A 249 -14.41 26.23 19.37
N LYS A 250 -14.69 26.80 20.55
CA LYS A 250 -15.54 27.99 20.68
C LYS A 250 -14.99 29.14 19.81
N PRO A 251 -15.87 29.95 19.18
CA PRO A 251 -15.46 31.15 18.45
C PRO A 251 -14.58 32.06 19.32
N ARG A 252 -13.56 32.67 18.70
CA ARG A 252 -12.66 33.62 19.38
C ARG A 252 -13.30 35.00 19.38
N ARG A 253 -13.20 35.72 20.50
CA ARG A 253 -13.50 37.16 20.59
C ARG A 253 -12.23 37.92 20.20
N LEU A 254 -12.19 38.51 19.01
CA LEU A 254 -11.00 39.15 18.45
C LEU A 254 -11.06 40.68 18.46
N GLY A 255 -12.14 41.27 18.98
CA GLY A 255 -12.45 42.69 18.83
C GLY A 255 -13.55 42.86 17.82
#